data_AF-A0A2W2BBS2-F1
#
_entry.id   AF-A0A2W2BBS2-F1
#
_cell.length_a   1.000
_cell.length_b   1.000
_cell.length_c   1.000
_cell.angle_alpha   90.00
_cell.angle_beta   90.00
_cell.angle_gamma   90.00
#
_symmetry.space_group_name_H-M   'P 1'
#
loop_
_entity.id
_entity.type
_entity.pdbx_description
1 polymer ?
#
loop_
_entity_poly.entity_id
_entity_poly.type
_entity_poly.pdbx_seq_one_letter_code
_entity_poly.pdbx_strand_id
1 'polypeptide(L)'
;MITHQGAGGDMNLQANASGKDFNIVLDTANWPAKPWPENMVWIPGGDYMMGGNGGEARPDEYPVHEVKVNGFWMDKTEVTIGAFKQFVKATGYTTTAEQKPEWNQLKQQLPPGTPEPDASALVPGSMVFTPTSGPVQLNDFSQWWRYVPGANWRHPNGPNSDVFTTTAYDNYPVTQVSWFDAIAYCKWAGKKLPTEAEWEFAARGGLKNKRYSWGDDGPSSQNVKANLWQGGFPYHNDKVDGFDLAAPVKSFVPNGYGLYEIIGNVWEWCSDWYRPDTYEKDKQRGVVSDPLGPKDSYDPEDPYAIKRVIRGGSFLCNENYCASYRPAARMKTDPYTGENHTGFRAVMTQSDWKVKSQKHN
;
A
#
# COMPACT_ATOMS: atom_id res chain seq x y z
N MET A 1 7.98 5.30 31.24
CA MET A 1 9.08 6.22 31.63
C MET A 1 10.28 5.87 30.80
N ILE A 2 10.56 6.62 29.74
CA ILE A 2 11.80 6.49 28.97
C ILE A 2 12.54 7.81 29.16
N THR A 3 13.51 7.80 30.06
CA THR A 3 14.58 8.79 30.08
C THR A 3 15.64 8.33 29.09
N HIS A 4 16.00 9.16 28.11
CA HIS A 4 17.39 9.24 27.68
C HIS A 4 17.68 10.54 26.93
N GLN A 5 18.50 11.37 27.57
CA GLN A 5 19.41 12.31 26.92
C GLN A 5 20.50 11.51 26.19
N GLY A 6 20.87 11.99 25.01
CA GLY A 6 21.99 11.55 24.20
C GLY A 6 22.02 12.40 22.92
N ALA A 7 22.92 13.39 22.88
CA ALA A 7 23.16 14.21 21.72
C ALA A 7 24.04 13.42 20.73
N GLY A 8 23.47 13.04 19.58
CA GLY A 8 24.11 12.24 18.53
C GLY A 8 24.08 10.73 18.77
N GLY A 9 23.67 9.95 17.78
CA GLY A 9 23.80 8.48 17.76
C GLY A 9 22.51 7.74 17.42
N ASP A 10 22.50 7.17 16.21
CA ASP A 10 21.89 5.89 15.82
C ASP A 10 20.58 5.44 16.50
N MET A 11 19.49 5.40 15.73
CA MET A 11 18.23 4.80 16.19
C MET A 11 18.29 3.28 15.97
N ASN A 12 18.28 2.51 17.06
CA ASN A 12 17.99 1.08 17.03
C ASN A 12 16.47 0.87 16.91
N LEU A 13 16.04 0.23 15.82
CA LEU A 13 14.68 -0.29 15.72
C LEU A 13 14.61 -1.63 16.44
N GLN A 14 14.10 -1.66 17.67
CA GLN A 14 13.77 -2.91 18.38
C GLN A 14 12.27 -2.99 18.63
N ALA A 15 11.74 -4.21 18.54
CA ALA A 15 10.34 -4.66 18.67
C ALA A 15 9.67 -5.04 17.34
N ASN A 16 9.38 -6.34 17.19
CA ASN A 16 8.36 -6.82 16.27
C ASN A 16 7.40 -7.85 16.90
N ALA A 17 6.25 -8.00 16.25
CA ALA A 17 5.20 -8.94 16.63
C ALA A 17 5.54 -10.40 16.27
N SER A 18 6.54 -10.64 15.41
CA SER A 18 6.95 -11.99 14.96
C SER A 18 8.09 -12.60 15.78
N GLY A 19 8.59 -11.91 16.80
CA GLY A 19 9.68 -12.37 17.67
C GLY A 19 11.07 -12.37 17.00
N LYS A 20 11.23 -11.69 15.86
CA LYS A 20 12.50 -11.53 15.13
C LYS A 20 13.07 -10.13 15.32
N ASP A 21 14.02 -9.93 16.23
CA ASP A 21 14.65 -8.61 16.35
C ASP A 21 15.57 -8.32 15.16
N PHE A 22 15.22 -7.30 14.37
CA PHE A 22 16.08 -6.77 13.30
C PHE A 22 16.87 -5.58 13.86
N ASN A 23 18.13 -5.81 14.22
CA ASN A 23 19.03 -4.72 14.60
C ASN A 23 19.40 -3.89 13.37
N ILE A 24 18.61 -2.85 13.10
CA ILE A 24 18.91 -1.87 12.06
C ILE A 24 19.20 -0.53 12.72
N VAL A 25 20.36 -0.01 12.35
CA VAL A 25 20.83 1.32 12.71
C VAL A 25 20.47 2.26 11.57
N LEU A 26 19.54 3.17 11.84
CA LEU A 26 19.24 4.26 10.90
C LEU A 26 20.22 5.41 11.13
N ASP A 27 20.88 5.85 10.07
CA ASP A 27 21.62 7.11 10.09
C ASP A 27 20.65 8.28 10.16
N THR A 28 20.57 8.88 11.36
CA THR A 28 19.70 10.04 11.61
C THR A 28 20.44 11.38 11.55
N ALA A 29 21.71 11.42 11.11
CA ALA A 29 22.50 12.64 11.12
C ALA A 29 21.87 13.76 10.26
N ASN A 30 21.18 13.38 9.18
CA ASN A 30 20.51 14.29 8.25
C ASN A 30 18.99 14.38 8.47
N TRP A 31 18.48 13.88 9.59
CA TRP A 31 17.06 14.02 9.93
C TRP A 31 16.75 15.44 10.42
N PRO A 32 15.50 15.91 10.29
CA PRO A 32 15.09 17.17 10.89
C PRO A 32 15.31 17.17 12.41
N ALA A 33 15.42 18.36 13.02
CA ALA A 33 15.57 18.47 14.47
C ALA A 33 14.40 17.82 15.24
N LYS A 34 14.71 17.21 16.38
CA LYS A 34 13.73 16.60 17.31
C LYS A 34 12.75 17.66 17.89
N PRO A 35 11.54 17.26 18.34
CA PRO A 35 11.01 15.89 18.35
C PRO A 35 10.59 15.39 16.96
N TRP A 36 10.61 14.08 16.77
CA TRP A 36 10.17 13.42 15.53
C TRP A 36 8.74 12.88 15.68
N PRO A 37 7.97 12.80 14.58
CA PRO A 37 6.65 12.16 14.62
C PRO A 37 6.79 10.69 15.02
N GLU A 38 5.96 10.25 15.96
CA GLU A 38 5.93 8.86 16.40
C GLU A 38 5.58 7.93 15.23
N ASN A 39 6.20 6.74 15.21
CA ASN A 39 5.98 5.69 14.22
C ASN A 39 6.29 6.07 12.75
N MET A 40 7.00 7.17 12.52
CA MET A 40 7.44 7.58 11.19
C MET A 40 8.98 7.58 11.07
N VAL A 41 9.48 7.52 9.85
CA VAL A 41 10.89 7.69 9.48
C VAL A 41 11.04 8.87 8.53
N TRP A 42 12.19 9.54 8.59
CA TRP A 42 12.51 10.60 7.65
C TRP A 42 13.07 9.98 6.35
N ILE A 43 12.44 10.32 5.24
CA ILE A 43 12.91 10.04 3.90
C ILE A 43 13.64 11.30 3.43
N PRO A 44 14.97 11.27 3.21
CA PRO A 44 15.77 12.48 3.01
C PRO A 44 15.45 13.23 1.71
N GLY A 45 14.73 12.61 0.78
CA GLY A 45 14.55 13.12 -0.57
C GLY A 45 15.84 13.02 -1.39
N GLY A 46 15.74 13.35 -2.67
CA GLY A 46 16.84 13.27 -3.63
C GLY A 46 16.34 12.94 -5.02
N ASP A 47 17.29 12.73 -5.91
CA ASP A 47 17.04 12.41 -7.30
C ASP A 47 17.14 10.89 -7.50
N TYR A 48 16.23 10.33 -8.29
CA TYR A 48 16.26 8.91 -8.65
C TYR A 48 15.66 8.64 -10.03
N MET A 49 15.94 7.45 -10.54
CA MET A 49 15.34 6.96 -11.77
C MET A 49 14.08 6.18 -11.42
N MET A 50 12.91 6.77 -11.75
CA MET A 50 11.60 6.18 -11.53
C MET A 50 11.21 5.28 -12.71
N GLY A 51 10.55 4.16 -12.41
CA GLY A 51 10.03 3.22 -13.40
C GLY A 51 10.84 1.92 -13.54
N GLY A 52 10.30 1.03 -14.37
CA GLY A 52 10.77 -0.33 -14.59
C GLY A 52 11.66 -0.46 -15.82
N ASN A 53 12.56 -1.43 -15.78
CA ASN A 53 13.38 -1.86 -16.91
C ASN A 53 13.42 -3.39 -16.99
N GLY A 54 13.86 -3.92 -18.13
CA GLY A 54 14.00 -5.36 -18.36
C GLY A 54 12.68 -6.07 -18.72
N GLY A 55 12.78 -7.38 -18.98
CA GLY A 55 11.67 -8.18 -19.52
C GLY A 55 10.47 -8.36 -18.59
N GLU A 56 10.61 -8.07 -17.29
CA GLU A 56 9.54 -8.21 -16.29
C GLU A 56 8.71 -6.95 -16.10
N ALA A 57 9.21 -5.80 -16.59
CA ALA A 57 8.52 -4.53 -16.47
C ALA A 57 7.32 -4.50 -17.42
N ARG A 58 6.14 -4.18 -16.87
CA ARG A 58 4.93 -3.99 -17.66
C ARG A 58 5.04 -2.73 -18.55
N PRO A 59 4.28 -2.65 -19.66
CA PRO A 59 4.34 -1.48 -20.54
C PRO A 59 4.14 -0.13 -19.85
N ASP A 60 3.31 -0.08 -18.82
CA ASP A 60 3.00 1.12 -18.02
C ASP A 60 4.08 1.45 -16.96
N GLU A 61 5.08 0.59 -16.75
CA GLU A 61 6.26 0.86 -15.93
C GLU A 61 7.36 1.60 -16.72
N TYR A 62 7.24 1.70 -18.05
CA TYR A 62 8.15 2.43 -18.92
C TYR A 62 7.64 3.84 -19.24
N PRO A 63 8.54 4.76 -19.67
CA PRO A 63 9.99 4.64 -19.61
C PRO A 63 10.55 4.97 -18.22
N VAL A 64 11.75 4.47 -17.96
CA VAL A 64 12.56 4.98 -16.85
C VAL A 64 12.88 6.47 -17.09
N HIS A 65 12.67 7.31 -16.09
CA HIS A 65 12.84 8.77 -16.17
C HIS A 65 13.32 9.36 -14.83
N GLU A 66 13.90 10.55 -14.87
CA GLU A 66 14.50 11.20 -13.69
C GLU A 66 13.45 11.98 -12.89
N VAL A 67 13.40 11.71 -11.59
CA VAL A 67 12.48 12.34 -10.65
C VAL A 67 13.24 12.85 -9.44
N LYS A 68 12.93 14.08 -9.03
CA LYS A 68 13.36 14.66 -7.75
C LYS A 68 12.22 14.58 -6.74
N VAL A 69 12.52 14.07 -5.55
CA VAL A 69 11.58 14.01 -4.42
C VAL A 69 12.14 14.82 -3.26
N ASN A 70 11.34 15.72 -2.69
CA ASN A 70 11.70 16.46 -1.49
C ASN A 70 11.68 15.56 -0.24
N GLY A 71 12.35 15.96 0.84
CA GLY A 71 12.34 15.18 2.08
C GLY A 71 10.97 15.21 2.78
N PHE A 72 10.54 14.06 3.31
CA PHE A 72 9.24 13.89 3.98
C PHE A 72 9.28 12.81 5.08
N TRP A 73 8.27 12.80 5.94
CA TRP A 73 8.05 11.71 6.90
C TRP A 73 7.15 10.65 6.29
N MET A 74 7.50 9.38 6.44
CA MET A 74 6.65 8.24 6.05
C MET A 74 6.41 7.31 7.24
N ASP A 75 5.19 6.76 7.33
CA ASP A 75 4.89 5.71 8.31
C ASP A 75 5.81 4.49 8.14
N LYS A 76 6.35 4.01 9.26
CA LYS A 76 7.27 2.85 9.30
C LYS A 76 6.64 1.58 8.74
N THR A 77 5.32 1.47 8.82
CA THR A 77 4.52 0.28 8.49
C THR A 77 3.29 0.72 7.71
N GLU A 78 2.53 -0.24 7.16
CA GLU A 78 1.14 0.02 6.79
C GLU A 78 0.34 0.51 8.02
N VAL A 79 -0.75 1.24 7.77
CA VAL A 79 -1.71 1.61 8.82
C VAL A 79 -2.34 0.34 9.38
N THR A 80 -2.25 0.16 10.70
CA THR A 80 -2.75 -1.04 11.34
C THR A 80 -4.25 -0.96 11.64
N ILE A 81 -4.87 -2.12 11.82
CA ILE A 81 -6.25 -2.23 12.32
C ILE A 81 -6.39 -1.49 13.66
N GLY A 82 -5.40 -1.61 14.56
CA GLY A 82 -5.41 -0.89 15.84
C GLY A 82 -5.46 0.63 15.67
N ALA A 83 -4.70 1.19 14.74
CA ALA A 83 -4.73 2.61 14.44
C ALA A 83 -6.05 3.03 13.76
N PHE A 84 -6.56 2.22 12.83
CA PHE A 84 -7.83 2.48 12.15
C PHE A 84 -9.03 2.40 13.11
N LYS A 85 -9.01 1.51 14.10
CA LYS A 85 -9.98 1.46 15.21
C LYS A 85 -10.04 2.79 15.97
N GLN A 86 -8.89 3.41 16.23
CA GLN A 86 -8.84 4.71 16.91
C GLN A 86 -9.50 5.80 16.06
N PHE A 87 -9.21 5.82 14.75
CA PHE A 87 -9.86 6.73 13.81
C PHE A 87 -11.39 6.57 13.82
N VAL A 88 -11.89 5.35 13.64
CA VAL A 88 -13.33 5.09 13.61
C VAL A 88 -13.98 5.41 14.97
N LYS A 89 -13.34 5.06 16.09
CA LYS A 89 -13.84 5.40 17.42
C LYS A 89 -13.91 6.91 17.66
N ALA A 90 -12.93 7.66 17.16
CA ALA A 90 -12.87 9.11 17.36
C ALA A 90 -13.85 9.89 16.46
N THR A 91 -14.24 9.33 15.32
CA THR A 91 -14.98 10.07 14.28
C THR A 91 -16.37 9.52 13.99
N GLY A 92 -16.66 8.27 14.38
CA GLY A 92 -17.85 7.56 13.95
C GLY A 92 -17.86 7.23 12.46
N TYR A 93 -16.69 7.18 11.81
CA TYR A 93 -16.57 6.98 10.37
C TYR A 93 -17.12 5.62 9.91
N THR A 94 -17.88 5.65 8.81
CA THR A 94 -18.40 4.48 8.10
C THR A 94 -17.66 4.37 6.77
N THR A 95 -16.93 3.28 6.58
CA THR A 95 -16.15 3.04 5.34
C THR A 95 -17.02 2.85 4.12
N THR A 96 -16.41 2.96 2.94
CA THR A 96 -17.07 2.76 1.67
C THR A 96 -17.70 1.37 1.56
N ALA A 97 -17.01 0.33 2.03
CA ALA A 97 -17.49 -1.06 2.05
C ALA A 97 -18.67 -1.30 3.01
N GLU A 98 -18.86 -0.42 4.01
CA GLU A 98 -19.99 -0.46 4.96
C GLU A 98 -21.22 0.28 4.40
N GLN A 99 -21.10 1.02 3.29
CA GLN A 99 -22.17 1.80 2.69
C GLN A 99 -22.89 1.02 1.57
N LYS A 100 -24.17 1.33 1.37
CA LYS A 100 -24.93 0.79 0.24
C LYS A 100 -24.39 1.40 -1.06
N PRO A 101 -24.05 0.60 -2.09
CA PRO A 101 -23.65 1.16 -3.38
C PRO A 101 -24.78 1.95 -4.03
N GLU A 102 -24.47 3.16 -4.50
CA GLU A 102 -25.43 4.05 -5.16
C GLU A 102 -25.35 3.91 -6.69
N TRP A 103 -26.46 3.54 -7.34
CA TRP A 103 -26.49 3.34 -8.79
C TRP A 103 -26.01 4.56 -9.58
N ASN A 104 -26.39 5.77 -9.15
CA ASN A 104 -25.99 7.01 -9.81
C ASN A 104 -24.48 7.25 -9.82
N GLN A 105 -23.76 6.65 -8.86
CA GLN A 105 -22.31 6.69 -8.80
C GLN A 105 -21.71 5.58 -9.68
N LEU A 106 -22.20 4.34 -9.53
CA LEU A 106 -21.72 3.19 -10.30
C LEU A 106 -21.86 3.41 -11.82
N LYS A 107 -23.01 3.88 -12.29
CA LYS A 107 -23.27 4.06 -13.73
C LYS A 107 -22.35 5.05 -14.42
N GLN A 108 -21.67 5.94 -13.68
CA GLN A 108 -20.68 6.86 -14.25
C GLN A 108 -19.41 6.13 -14.72
N GLN A 109 -19.17 4.93 -14.20
CA GLN A 109 -18.00 4.10 -14.49
C GLN A 109 -18.32 2.92 -15.41
N LEU A 110 -19.53 2.84 -15.97
CA LEU A 110 -20.00 1.73 -16.79
C LEU A 110 -20.21 2.17 -18.24
N PRO A 111 -20.15 1.24 -19.21
CA PRO A 111 -20.50 1.53 -20.59
C PRO A 111 -21.89 2.18 -20.73
N PRO A 112 -22.07 3.16 -21.63
CA PRO A 112 -23.37 3.78 -21.88
C PRO A 112 -24.45 2.73 -22.20
N GLY A 113 -25.61 2.87 -21.55
CA GLY A 113 -26.73 1.94 -21.72
C GLY A 113 -26.71 0.70 -20.83
N THR A 114 -25.73 0.57 -19.92
CA THR A 114 -25.74 -0.49 -18.91
C THR A 114 -27.01 -0.37 -18.04
N PRO A 115 -27.84 -1.43 -17.95
CA PRO A 115 -29.06 -1.39 -17.16
C PRO A 115 -28.76 -1.34 -15.67
N GLU A 116 -29.64 -0.68 -14.91
CA GLU A 116 -29.59 -0.72 -13.45
C GLU A 116 -29.79 -2.16 -12.96
N PRO A 117 -28.92 -2.69 -12.08
CA PRO A 117 -29.10 -4.02 -11.53
C PRO A 117 -30.31 -4.03 -10.58
N ASP A 118 -30.79 -5.23 -10.25
CA ASP A 118 -31.81 -5.37 -9.20
C ASP A 118 -31.32 -4.75 -7.88
N ALA A 119 -32.22 -4.09 -7.14
CA ALA A 119 -31.86 -3.42 -5.89
C ALA A 119 -31.26 -4.37 -4.84
N SER A 120 -31.56 -5.67 -4.90
CA SER A 120 -30.97 -6.70 -4.05
C SER A 120 -29.48 -6.97 -4.34
N ALA A 121 -28.96 -6.56 -5.50
CA ALA A 121 -27.54 -6.65 -5.83
C ALA A 121 -26.72 -5.49 -5.25
N LEU A 122 -27.37 -4.36 -4.93
CA LEU A 122 -26.71 -3.17 -4.37
C LEU A 122 -26.70 -3.23 -2.84
N VAL A 123 -25.87 -4.12 -2.29
CA VAL A 123 -25.69 -4.32 -0.85
C VAL A 123 -24.27 -3.94 -0.42
N PRO A 124 -24.04 -3.49 0.83
CA PRO A 124 -22.70 -3.24 1.35
C PRO A 124 -21.82 -4.50 1.27
N GLY A 125 -20.53 -4.33 1.00
CA GLY A 125 -19.59 -5.42 0.80
C GLY A 125 -18.34 -4.98 0.05
N SER A 126 -17.47 -5.95 -0.22
CA SER A 126 -16.21 -5.71 -0.92
C SER A 126 -15.69 -6.95 -1.61
N MET A 127 -14.62 -6.78 -2.39
CA MET A 127 -13.96 -7.87 -3.09
C MET A 127 -13.10 -8.68 -2.11
N VAL A 128 -13.27 -10.00 -2.14
CA VAL A 128 -12.55 -10.95 -1.29
C VAL A 128 -11.90 -12.01 -2.16
N PHE A 129 -10.60 -12.19 -1.98
CA PHE A 129 -9.88 -13.33 -2.55
C PHE A 129 -10.43 -14.63 -1.96
N THR A 130 -10.83 -15.54 -2.84
CA THR A 130 -11.36 -16.85 -2.53
C THR A 130 -10.57 -17.89 -3.32
N PRO A 131 -9.73 -18.71 -2.68
CA PRO A 131 -8.92 -19.72 -3.36
C PRO A 131 -9.78 -20.65 -4.23
N THR A 132 -9.25 -21.06 -5.38
CA THR A 132 -9.91 -22.07 -6.22
C THR A 132 -9.63 -23.48 -5.68
N SER A 133 -10.48 -24.45 -6.04
CA SER A 133 -10.27 -25.85 -5.63
C SER A 133 -9.12 -26.56 -6.35
N GLY A 134 -8.54 -25.91 -7.36
CA GLY A 134 -7.45 -26.45 -8.18
C GLY A 134 -6.97 -25.43 -9.22
N PRO A 135 -6.06 -25.84 -10.12
CA PRO A 135 -5.53 -24.97 -11.16
C PRO A 135 -6.62 -24.40 -12.06
N VAL A 136 -6.48 -23.13 -12.42
CA VAL A 136 -7.38 -22.40 -13.33
C VAL A 136 -6.59 -21.55 -14.31
N GLN A 137 -7.23 -21.05 -15.37
CA GLN A 137 -6.58 -20.07 -16.26
C GLN A 137 -6.45 -18.72 -15.55
N LEU A 138 -5.26 -18.13 -15.62
CA LEU A 138 -4.92 -16.92 -14.85
C LEU A 138 -5.37 -15.59 -15.52
N ASN A 139 -6.00 -15.66 -16.69
CA ASN A 139 -6.55 -14.50 -17.40
C ASN A 139 -7.99 -14.15 -16.99
N ASP A 140 -8.60 -14.92 -16.08
CA ASP A 140 -9.96 -14.71 -15.60
C ASP A 140 -9.99 -14.60 -14.07
N PHE A 141 -9.74 -13.38 -13.59
CA PHE A 141 -9.69 -13.09 -12.15
C PHE A 141 -11.03 -13.35 -11.43
N SER A 142 -12.14 -13.42 -12.18
CA SER A 142 -13.45 -13.75 -11.62
C SER A 142 -13.50 -15.17 -11.07
N GLN A 143 -12.48 -16.01 -11.26
CA GLN A 143 -12.43 -17.36 -10.68
C GLN A 143 -11.96 -17.37 -9.23
N TRP A 144 -11.18 -16.38 -8.77
CA TRP A 144 -10.67 -16.29 -7.39
C TRP A 144 -11.01 -14.97 -6.67
N TRP A 145 -11.70 -14.03 -7.32
CA TRP A 145 -12.24 -12.84 -6.66
C TRP A 145 -13.76 -12.89 -6.59
N ARG A 146 -14.32 -12.61 -5.42
CA ARG A 146 -15.78 -12.57 -5.20
C ARG A 146 -16.18 -11.28 -4.52
N TYR A 147 -17.28 -10.68 -4.98
CA TYR A 147 -17.96 -9.68 -4.17
C TYR A 147 -18.67 -10.39 -3.01
N VAL A 148 -18.33 -10.05 -1.78
CA VAL A 148 -18.88 -10.67 -0.58
C VAL A 148 -19.69 -9.63 0.21
N PRO A 149 -21.03 -9.77 0.26
CA PRO A 149 -21.88 -8.91 1.07
C PRO A 149 -21.43 -8.91 2.55
N GLY A 150 -21.31 -7.71 3.11
CA GLY A 150 -20.85 -7.50 4.49
C GLY A 150 -19.34 -7.66 4.71
N ALA A 151 -18.54 -7.96 3.68
CA ALA A 151 -17.09 -7.85 3.80
C ALA A 151 -16.68 -6.37 3.90
N ASN A 152 -15.90 -6.04 4.93
CA ASN A 152 -15.39 -4.69 5.20
C ASN A 152 -14.16 -4.78 6.12
N TRP A 153 -13.60 -3.65 6.55
CA TRP A 153 -12.38 -3.62 7.37
C TRP A 153 -12.52 -4.33 8.74
N ARG A 154 -13.73 -4.47 9.29
CA ARG A 154 -14.01 -5.23 10.52
C ARG A 154 -14.15 -6.73 10.26
N HIS A 155 -14.64 -7.06 9.08
CA HIS A 155 -14.97 -8.42 8.64
C HIS A 155 -14.29 -8.70 7.27
N PRO A 156 -12.95 -8.77 7.21
CA PRO A 156 -12.20 -8.68 5.95
C PRO A 156 -12.47 -9.82 4.95
N ASN A 157 -12.91 -10.98 5.45
CA ASN A 157 -13.27 -12.15 4.63
C ASN A 157 -14.79 -12.40 4.60
N GLY A 158 -15.60 -11.38 4.94
CA GLY A 158 -17.05 -11.49 5.05
C GLY A 158 -17.56 -11.64 6.49
N PRO A 159 -18.88 -11.71 6.68
CA PRO A 159 -19.55 -11.51 7.98
C PRO A 159 -19.12 -12.43 9.13
N ASN A 160 -18.52 -13.58 8.81
CA ASN A 160 -18.05 -14.56 9.80
C ASN A 160 -16.60 -14.32 10.27
N SER A 161 -15.85 -13.43 9.62
CA SER A 161 -14.52 -13.00 10.06
C SER A 161 -14.65 -11.79 10.98
N ASP A 162 -13.85 -11.64 12.03
CA ASP A 162 -13.90 -10.45 12.89
C ASP A 162 -12.50 -10.09 13.38
N VAL A 163 -12.05 -8.90 12.99
CA VAL A 163 -10.79 -8.29 13.45
C VAL A 163 -11.03 -7.06 14.34
N PHE A 164 -12.28 -6.63 14.47
CA PHE A 164 -12.63 -5.41 15.19
C PHE A 164 -12.76 -5.62 16.69
N THR A 165 -13.46 -6.67 17.12
CA THR A 165 -13.79 -6.85 18.55
C THR A 165 -12.64 -7.40 19.40
N THR A 166 -11.65 -8.01 18.76
CA THR A 166 -10.44 -8.57 19.38
C THR A 166 -9.22 -7.66 19.17
N THR A 167 -8.25 -7.71 20.09
CA THR A 167 -6.96 -7.01 19.95
C THR A 167 -5.90 -7.86 19.23
N ALA A 168 -6.18 -9.15 18.96
CA ALA A 168 -5.22 -10.07 18.33
C ALA A 168 -4.72 -9.59 16.96
N TYR A 169 -5.53 -8.79 16.26
CA TYR A 169 -5.23 -8.27 14.93
C TYR A 169 -4.80 -6.80 14.92
N ASP A 170 -4.62 -6.16 16.08
CA ASP A 170 -4.33 -4.71 16.14
C ASP A 170 -3.02 -4.31 15.43
N ASN A 171 -2.09 -5.25 15.27
CA ASN A 171 -0.83 -5.07 14.55
C ASN A 171 -0.86 -5.58 13.11
N TYR A 172 -2.00 -5.98 12.56
CA TYR A 172 -2.12 -6.32 11.14
C TYR A 172 -2.47 -5.07 10.33
N PRO A 173 -2.10 -4.98 9.04
CA PRO A 173 -2.53 -3.90 8.17
C PRO A 173 -4.06 -3.88 8.08
N VAL A 174 -4.65 -2.68 8.08
CA VAL A 174 -6.07 -2.55 7.76
C VAL A 174 -6.26 -2.79 6.26
N THR A 175 -7.22 -3.66 5.92
CA THR A 175 -7.62 -3.97 4.54
C THR A 175 -9.09 -3.65 4.31
N GLN A 176 -9.63 -3.93 3.11
CA GLN A 176 -11.01 -3.59 2.76
C GLN A 176 -11.33 -2.10 2.94
N VAL A 177 -10.33 -1.25 2.73
CA VAL A 177 -10.44 0.21 2.78
C VAL A 177 -10.28 0.75 1.37
N SER A 178 -11.24 1.58 0.95
CA SER A 178 -11.17 2.27 -0.34
C SER A 178 -10.11 3.37 -0.30
N TRP A 179 -9.80 3.95 -1.46
CA TRP A 179 -8.92 5.12 -1.53
C TRP A 179 -9.48 6.30 -0.71
N PHE A 180 -10.81 6.48 -0.71
CA PHE A 180 -11.47 7.54 0.05
C PHE A 180 -11.42 7.30 1.56
N ASP A 181 -11.51 6.04 1.99
CA ASP A 181 -11.37 5.66 3.40
C ASP A 181 -9.94 5.97 3.89
N ALA A 182 -8.93 5.65 3.08
CA ALA A 182 -7.54 5.96 3.35
C ALA A 182 -7.27 7.48 3.43
N ILE A 183 -7.85 8.27 2.52
CA ILE A 183 -7.78 9.74 2.55
C ILE A 183 -8.45 10.32 3.82
N ALA A 184 -9.61 9.79 4.20
CA ALA A 184 -10.32 10.24 5.39
C ALA A 184 -9.50 9.99 6.66
N TYR A 185 -8.90 8.80 6.79
CA TYR A 185 -7.96 8.48 7.86
C TYR A 185 -6.76 9.43 7.85
N CYS A 186 -6.09 9.60 6.71
CA CYS A 186 -4.92 10.47 6.58
C CYS A 186 -5.25 11.90 7.03
N LYS A 187 -6.37 12.45 6.59
CA LYS A 187 -6.83 13.79 6.99
C LYS A 187 -7.04 13.89 8.51
N TRP A 188 -7.70 12.90 9.12
CA TRP A 188 -7.89 12.84 10.58
C TRP A 188 -6.55 12.77 11.32
N ALA A 189 -5.61 11.97 10.82
CA ALA A 189 -4.29 11.82 11.39
C ALA A 189 -3.36 13.03 11.15
N GLY A 190 -3.78 14.04 10.38
CA GLY A 190 -2.94 15.18 9.98
C GLY A 190 -1.81 14.76 9.03
N LYS A 191 -2.10 13.82 8.13
CA LYS A 191 -1.19 13.21 7.16
C LYS A 191 -1.83 13.26 5.75
N LYS A 192 -1.13 12.72 4.75
CA LYS A 192 -1.62 12.49 3.38
C LYS A 192 -1.22 11.07 2.91
N LEU A 193 -1.85 10.58 1.84
CA LEU A 193 -1.29 9.43 1.10
C LEU A 193 0.00 9.85 0.39
N PRO A 194 0.99 8.95 0.23
CA PRO A 194 2.17 9.24 -0.57
C PRO A 194 1.80 9.46 -2.03
N THR A 195 2.54 10.31 -2.73
CA THR A 195 2.53 10.25 -4.19
C THR A 195 3.14 8.94 -4.67
N GLU A 196 2.84 8.54 -5.90
CA GLU A 196 3.45 7.37 -6.53
C GLU A 196 4.98 7.47 -6.52
N ALA A 197 5.51 8.68 -6.75
CA ALA A 197 6.95 8.94 -6.73
C ALA A 197 7.55 8.95 -5.31
N GLU A 198 6.86 9.53 -4.32
CA GLU A 198 7.26 9.45 -2.91
C GLU A 198 7.35 7.96 -2.48
N TRP A 199 6.36 7.16 -2.86
CA TRP A 199 6.29 5.74 -2.54
C TRP A 199 7.44 4.94 -3.17
N GLU A 200 7.66 5.06 -4.48
CA GLU A 200 8.72 4.31 -5.15
C GLU A 200 10.12 4.70 -4.66
N PHE A 201 10.37 6.00 -4.46
CA PHE A 201 11.62 6.50 -3.87
C PHE A 201 11.87 5.88 -2.49
N ALA A 202 10.85 5.88 -1.63
CA ALA A 202 10.92 5.32 -0.29
C ALA A 202 11.10 3.78 -0.34
N ALA A 203 10.41 3.09 -1.24
CA ALA A 203 10.50 1.65 -1.42
C ALA A 203 11.91 1.22 -1.84
N ARG A 204 12.61 2.00 -2.67
CA ARG A 204 14.00 1.72 -3.06
C ARG A 204 14.99 1.78 -1.88
N GLY A 205 14.65 2.41 -0.76
CA GLY A 205 15.42 2.32 0.49
C GLY A 205 16.86 2.81 0.39
N GLY A 206 17.13 3.79 -0.48
CA GLY A 206 18.47 4.32 -0.75
C GLY A 206 19.30 3.49 -1.75
N LEU A 207 18.77 2.37 -2.24
CA LEU A 207 19.43 1.55 -3.25
C LEU A 207 19.19 2.12 -4.66
N LYS A 208 20.24 2.10 -5.49
CA LYS A 208 20.18 2.51 -6.90
C LYS A 208 20.14 1.30 -7.80
N ASN A 209 19.22 1.31 -8.78
CA ASN A 209 19.10 0.27 -9.82
C ASN A 209 19.02 -1.16 -9.27
N LYS A 210 18.31 -1.35 -8.15
CA LYS A 210 18.06 -2.67 -7.55
C LYS A 210 16.66 -3.16 -7.85
N ARG A 211 16.52 -4.48 -8.02
CA ARG A 211 15.25 -5.14 -8.37
C ARG A 211 14.23 -5.10 -7.23
N TYR A 212 14.68 -5.17 -5.98
CA TYR A 212 13.85 -5.17 -4.77
C TYR A 212 14.36 -4.14 -3.75
N SER A 213 13.56 -3.87 -2.72
CA SER A 213 13.89 -2.97 -1.61
C SER A 213 15.11 -3.41 -0.78
N TRP A 214 15.58 -4.65 -0.97
CA TRP A 214 16.71 -5.24 -0.26
C TRP A 214 17.89 -5.62 -1.18
N GLY A 215 17.79 -5.42 -2.50
CA GLY A 215 18.82 -5.84 -3.45
C GLY A 215 18.26 -6.54 -4.68
N ASP A 216 19.05 -7.45 -5.27
CA ASP A 216 18.70 -8.13 -6.53
C ASP A 216 18.26 -9.59 -6.33
N ASP A 217 18.57 -10.19 -5.17
CA ASP A 217 18.21 -11.56 -4.87
C ASP A 217 16.69 -11.68 -4.66
N GLY A 218 16.05 -12.44 -5.55
CA GLY A 218 14.61 -12.70 -5.55
C GLY A 218 14.13 -13.43 -4.30
N PRO A 219 12.85 -13.27 -3.93
CA PRO A 219 12.26 -14.03 -2.85
C PRO A 219 12.30 -15.53 -3.19
N SER A 220 12.72 -16.35 -2.23
CA SER A 220 12.76 -17.80 -2.39
C SER A 220 12.57 -18.48 -1.04
N SER A 221 12.48 -19.81 -1.03
CA SER A 221 12.40 -20.56 0.24
C SER A 221 13.63 -20.41 1.14
N GLN A 222 14.77 -19.99 0.59
CA GLN A 222 15.99 -19.69 1.34
C GLN A 222 16.18 -18.18 1.56
N ASN A 223 15.37 -17.34 0.90
CA ASN A 223 15.44 -15.88 0.95
C ASN A 223 14.04 -15.27 1.17
N VAL A 224 13.45 -15.57 2.33
CA VAL A 224 12.15 -15.03 2.72
C VAL A 224 12.31 -13.59 3.23
N LYS A 225 11.91 -12.61 2.41
CA LYS A 225 12.08 -11.17 2.69
C LYS A 225 10.78 -10.36 2.71
N ALA A 226 9.68 -10.94 2.27
CA ALA A 226 8.37 -10.32 2.21
C ALA A 226 7.29 -11.40 2.32
N ASN A 227 6.07 -10.99 2.70
CA ASN A 227 4.88 -11.83 2.65
C ASN A 227 4.33 -11.85 1.22
N LEU A 228 4.38 -13.01 0.56
CA LEU A 228 4.06 -13.22 -0.84
C LEU A 228 3.36 -14.59 -1.00
N TRP A 229 2.92 -14.94 -2.20
CA TRP A 229 2.38 -16.28 -2.46
C TRP A 229 3.50 -17.24 -2.88
N GLN A 230 3.56 -18.42 -2.28
CA GLN A 230 4.44 -19.51 -2.71
C GLN A 230 3.61 -20.74 -3.12
N GLY A 231 3.99 -21.44 -4.19
CA GLY A 231 3.23 -22.59 -4.69
C GLY A 231 2.27 -22.26 -5.83
N GLY A 232 1.20 -23.06 -5.98
CA GLY A 232 0.25 -22.99 -7.08
C GLY A 232 -0.85 -21.94 -6.89
N PHE A 233 -0.62 -20.71 -7.32
CA PHE A 233 -1.69 -19.69 -7.34
C PHE A 233 -2.79 -20.07 -8.35
N PRO A 234 -4.09 -19.85 -8.05
CA PRO A 234 -4.69 -19.32 -6.81
C PRO A 234 -5.26 -20.41 -5.87
N TYR A 235 -4.75 -21.64 -5.92
CA TYR A 235 -5.37 -22.80 -5.24
C TYR A 235 -4.52 -23.42 -4.12
N HIS A 236 -3.22 -23.16 -4.09
CA HIS A 236 -2.29 -23.73 -3.13
C HIS A 236 -1.20 -22.73 -2.73
N ASN A 237 -1.20 -22.31 -1.47
CA ASN A 237 -0.13 -21.52 -0.86
C ASN A 237 0.72 -22.43 0.06
N ASP A 238 2.01 -22.55 -0.24
CA ASP A 238 2.98 -23.32 0.53
C ASP A 238 3.34 -22.65 1.87
N LYS A 239 3.03 -21.34 2.02
CA LYS A 239 3.25 -20.54 3.25
C LYS A 239 4.69 -20.60 3.74
N VAL A 240 5.63 -20.57 2.80
CA VAL A 240 7.06 -20.63 3.09
C VAL A 240 7.50 -19.41 3.91
N ASP A 241 6.82 -18.28 3.73
CA ASP A 241 7.03 -17.07 4.55
C ASP A 241 6.32 -17.08 5.91
N GLY A 242 5.48 -18.08 6.17
CA GLY A 242 4.73 -18.28 7.40
C GLY A 242 3.30 -17.75 7.39
N PHE A 243 2.80 -17.19 6.28
CA PHE A 243 1.49 -16.53 6.23
C PHE A 243 0.62 -16.98 5.06
N ASP A 244 -0.68 -17.19 5.32
CA ASP A 244 -1.69 -17.47 4.29
C ASP A 244 -2.23 -16.19 3.64
N LEU A 245 -2.37 -15.14 4.45
CA LEU A 245 -2.93 -13.83 4.09
C LEU A 245 -1.97 -12.76 4.64
N ALA A 246 -2.49 -11.59 5.03
CA ALA A 246 -1.68 -10.54 5.65
C ALA A 246 -0.92 -11.07 6.89
N ALA A 247 0.30 -10.58 7.03
CA ALA A 247 1.16 -10.74 8.20
C ALA A 247 0.98 -9.52 9.13
N PRO A 248 1.30 -9.65 10.43
CA PRO A 248 1.49 -8.48 11.27
C PRO A 248 2.52 -7.53 10.66
N VAL A 249 2.34 -6.23 10.84
CA VAL A 249 3.39 -5.27 10.48
C VAL A 249 4.67 -5.54 11.28
N LYS A 250 5.81 -5.23 10.67
CA LYS A 250 7.17 -5.53 11.13
C LYS A 250 7.53 -7.02 11.17
N SER A 251 6.88 -7.84 10.35
CA SER A 251 7.18 -9.28 10.27
C SER A 251 8.51 -9.59 9.57
N PHE A 252 8.94 -8.74 8.65
CA PHE A 252 10.15 -8.90 7.83
C PHE A 252 11.14 -7.76 8.04
N VAL A 253 12.35 -7.93 7.49
CA VAL A 253 13.43 -6.94 7.60
C VAL A 253 12.98 -5.65 6.89
N PRO A 254 13.05 -4.47 7.52
CA PRO A 254 12.75 -3.22 6.83
C PRO A 254 13.85 -2.85 5.85
N ASN A 255 13.53 -2.00 4.88
CA ASN A 255 14.51 -1.53 3.90
C ASN A 255 15.53 -0.53 4.49
N GLY A 256 16.44 -0.01 3.66
CA GLY A 256 17.49 0.92 4.10
C GLY A 256 17.00 2.26 4.68
N TYR A 257 15.71 2.60 4.55
CA TYR A 257 15.09 3.75 5.21
C TYR A 257 14.30 3.38 6.48
N GLY A 258 14.29 2.11 6.88
CA GLY A 258 13.56 1.64 8.06
C GLY A 258 12.06 1.41 7.82
N LEU A 259 11.65 1.20 6.56
CA LEU A 259 10.27 0.92 6.18
C LEU A 259 10.06 -0.59 6.13
N TYR A 260 9.11 -1.07 6.92
CA TYR A 260 8.71 -2.47 6.97
C TYR A 260 7.61 -2.75 5.95
N GLU A 261 7.61 -3.98 5.40
CA GLU A 261 6.61 -4.49 4.44
C GLU A 261 6.26 -3.50 3.31
N ILE A 262 7.21 -2.70 2.84
CA ILE A 262 6.99 -1.83 1.67
C ILE A 262 6.92 -2.62 0.35
N ILE A 263 7.19 -3.92 0.43
CA ILE A 263 7.03 -4.90 -0.63
C ILE A 263 6.25 -6.09 -0.03
N GLY A 264 5.24 -6.57 -0.75
CA GLY A 264 4.37 -7.66 -0.33
C GLY A 264 3.37 -7.24 0.75
N ASN A 265 2.88 -8.22 1.50
CA ASN A 265 1.88 -8.04 2.54
C ASN A 265 0.56 -7.48 2.01
N VAL A 266 0.34 -6.15 1.97
CA VAL A 266 -0.82 -5.58 1.28
C VAL A 266 -0.40 -4.54 0.26
N TRP A 267 -1.19 -4.43 -0.81
CA TRP A 267 -1.10 -3.29 -1.73
C TRP A 267 -1.29 -1.99 -0.96
N GLU A 268 -0.62 -0.93 -1.39
CA GLU A 268 -0.71 0.37 -0.74
C GLU A 268 -1.22 1.45 -1.68
N TRP A 269 -2.29 2.13 -1.26
CA TRP A 269 -2.82 3.28 -1.96
C TRP A 269 -1.82 4.44 -2.07
N CYS A 270 -1.68 4.99 -3.28
CA CYS A 270 -1.02 6.27 -3.54
C CYS A 270 -2.05 7.37 -3.85
N SER A 271 -1.63 8.63 -3.79
CA SER A 271 -2.50 9.78 -4.07
C SER A 271 -2.88 9.92 -5.56
N ASP A 272 -2.11 9.31 -6.45
CA ASP A 272 -2.09 9.60 -7.88
C ASP A 272 -3.26 8.95 -8.61
N TRP A 273 -3.80 9.67 -9.60
CA TRP A 273 -4.64 9.03 -10.61
C TRP A 273 -3.79 8.13 -11.50
N TYR A 274 -4.33 7.00 -11.93
CA TYR A 274 -3.62 6.14 -12.84
C TYR A 274 -3.80 6.59 -14.30
N ARG A 275 -2.69 6.65 -15.03
CA ARG A 275 -2.65 6.57 -16.48
C ARG A 275 -1.43 5.75 -16.93
N PRO A 276 -1.53 4.99 -18.04
CA PRO A 276 -0.38 4.26 -18.58
C PRO A 276 0.65 5.19 -19.24
N ASP A 277 0.26 6.41 -19.63
CA ASP A 277 1.12 7.38 -20.33
C ASP A 277 1.79 8.41 -19.41
N THR A 278 1.63 8.28 -18.08
CA THR A 278 2.18 9.23 -17.10
C THR A 278 3.70 9.34 -17.22
N TYR A 279 4.43 8.23 -17.22
CA TYR A 279 5.90 8.25 -17.22
C TYR A 279 6.47 8.78 -18.54
N GLU A 280 5.81 8.50 -19.67
CA GLU A 280 6.21 9.04 -20.97
C GLU A 280 6.05 10.58 -20.98
N LYS A 281 4.94 11.08 -20.44
CA LYS A 281 4.69 12.52 -20.27
C LYS A 281 5.65 13.18 -19.28
N ASP A 282 6.04 12.49 -18.22
CA ASP A 282 7.07 12.97 -17.28
C ASP A 282 8.43 13.05 -17.97
N LYS A 283 8.85 12.01 -18.67
CA LYS A 283 10.11 11.99 -19.41
C LYS A 283 10.22 13.13 -20.44
N GLN A 284 9.13 13.41 -21.17
CA GLN A 284 9.09 14.51 -22.14
C GLN A 284 9.27 15.90 -21.50
N ARG A 285 8.97 16.04 -20.21
CA ARG A 285 9.20 17.27 -19.44
C ARG A 285 10.62 17.38 -18.90
N GLY A 286 11.45 16.33 -19.02
CA GLY A 286 12.78 16.25 -18.43
C GLY A 286 12.72 15.82 -16.97
N VAL A 287 13.51 16.46 -16.10
CA VAL A 287 13.51 16.17 -14.66
C VAL A 287 12.24 16.74 -14.03
N VAL A 288 11.39 15.89 -13.46
CA VAL A 288 10.18 16.31 -12.74
C VAL A 288 10.44 16.33 -11.23
N SER A 289 9.99 17.39 -10.54
CA SER A 289 10.14 17.54 -9.08
C SER A 289 8.79 17.36 -8.39
N ASP A 290 8.72 16.48 -7.39
CA ASP A 290 7.52 16.11 -6.63
C ASP A 290 6.28 15.90 -7.51
N PRO A 291 6.34 14.99 -8.52
CA PRO A 291 5.18 14.77 -9.37
C PRO A 291 3.99 14.27 -8.54
N LEU A 292 2.82 14.87 -8.80
CA LEU A 292 1.55 14.56 -8.13
C LEU A 292 0.65 13.62 -8.98
N GLY A 293 1.22 13.07 -10.05
CA GLY A 293 0.49 12.29 -11.04
C GLY A 293 -0.34 13.14 -12.01
N PRO A 294 -1.10 12.48 -12.89
CA PRO A 294 -2.00 13.15 -13.83
C PRO A 294 -3.23 13.74 -13.12
N LYS A 295 -3.90 14.69 -13.80
CA LYS A 295 -5.10 15.36 -13.25
C LYS A 295 -6.38 14.51 -13.35
N ASP A 296 -6.34 13.47 -14.18
CA ASP A 296 -7.45 12.57 -14.48
C ASP A 296 -6.97 11.12 -14.58
N SER A 297 -7.93 10.20 -14.55
CA SER A 297 -7.69 8.76 -14.75
C SER A 297 -7.94 8.37 -16.20
N TYR A 298 -7.15 7.43 -16.71
CA TYR A 298 -7.40 6.78 -17.99
C TYR A 298 -6.80 5.39 -18.00
N ASP A 299 -7.62 4.39 -18.35
CA ASP A 299 -7.19 3.02 -18.56
C ASP A 299 -7.77 2.51 -19.88
N PRO A 300 -6.95 2.20 -20.90
CA PRO A 300 -7.46 1.71 -22.18
C PRO A 300 -8.16 0.35 -22.07
N GLU A 301 -7.85 -0.45 -21.03
CA GLU A 301 -8.48 -1.75 -20.79
C GLU A 301 -9.88 -1.61 -20.18
N ASP A 302 -10.15 -0.48 -19.50
CA ASP A 302 -11.41 -0.17 -18.83
C ASP A 302 -11.71 1.34 -18.92
N PRO A 303 -12.09 1.84 -20.12
CA PRO A 303 -12.08 3.28 -20.43
C PRO A 303 -13.15 4.10 -19.70
N TYR A 304 -14.10 3.45 -19.02
CA TYR A 304 -15.16 4.11 -18.28
C TYR A 304 -14.84 4.21 -16.79
N ALA A 305 -14.08 3.27 -16.23
CA ALA A 305 -13.75 3.29 -14.82
C ALA A 305 -12.60 4.26 -14.52
N ILE A 306 -12.67 4.88 -13.34
CA ILE A 306 -11.55 5.64 -12.79
C ILE A 306 -10.69 4.72 -11.92
N LYS A 307 -9.38 4.94 -11.94
CA LYS A 307 -8.41 4.12 -11.24
C LYS A 307 -7.42 5.01 -10.49
N ARG A 308 -7.09 4.60 -9.26
CA ARG A 308 -5.98 5.16 -8.47
C ARG A 308 -4.82 4.18 -8.47
N VAL A 309 -3.62 4.73 -8.32
CA VAL A 309 -2.40 3.92 -8.23
C VAL A 309 -2.35 3.16 -6.91
N ILE A 310 -1.98 1.87 -6.99
CA ILE A 310 -1.53 1.06 -5.86
C ILE A 310 -0.13 0.53 -6.13
N ARG A 311 0.69 0.38 -5.08
CA ARG A 311 2.08 -0.05 -5.16
C ARG A 311 2.40 -1.16 -4.14
N GLY A 312 3.49 -1.89 -4.37
CA GLY A 312 4.08 -2.81 -3.38
C GLY A 312 3.72 -4.28 -3.52
N GLY A 313 2.65 -4.64 -4.23
CA GLY A 313 2.18 -6.02 -4.26
C GLY A 313 1.48 -6.41 -2.96
N SER A 314 1.02 -7.66 -2.87
CA SER A 314 0.38 -8.20 -1.67
C SER A 314 0.83 -9.63 -1.40
N PHE A 315 0.31 -10.24 -0.33
CA PHE A 315 0.46 -11.66 -0.01
C PHE A 315 -0.06 -12.60 -1.12
N LEU A 316 -0.77 -12.09 -2.13
CA LEU A 316 -1.22 -12.87 -3.30
C LEU A 316 -0.23 -12.83 -4.48
N CYS A 317 0.78 -11.98 -4.43
CA CYS A 317 1.73 -11.81 -5.51
C CYS A 317 2.77 -12.94 -5.56
N ASN A 318 3.11 -13.40 -6.76
CA ASN A 318 4.19 -14.36 -7.01
C ASN A 318 4.85 -14.12 -8.37
N GLU A 319 6.00 -14.74 -8.61
CA GLU A 319 6.74 -14.58 -9.87
C GLU A 319 5.98 -15.06 -11.12
N ASN A 320 5.07 -16.03 -10.96
CA ASN A 320 4.40 -16.69 -12.10
C ASN A 320 3.15 -15.96 -12.61
N TYR A 321 2.50 -15.16 -11.77
CA TYR A 321 1.25 -14.47 -12.07
C TYR A 321 1.38 -12.96 -11.94
N CYS A 322 1.88 -12.49 -10.80
CA CYS A 322 1.92 -11.08 -10.46
C CYS A 322 3.21 -10.75 -9.69
N ALA A 323 4.28 -10.46 -10.43
CA ALA A 323 5.56 -10.01 -9.87
C ALA A 323 5.55 -8.51 -9.51
N SER A 324 4.38 -7.96 -9.19
CA SER A 324 4.18 -6.52 -8.98
C SER A 324 4.55 -6.04 -7.58
N TYR A 325 5.32 -6.85 -6.86
CA TYR A 325 5.93 -6.52 -5.58
C TYR A 325 7.29 -5.82 -5.73
N ARG A 326 7.83 -5.70 -6.95
CA ARG A 326 9.04 -4.89 -7.23
C ARG A 326 8.76 -3.41 -6.95
N PRO A 327 9.72 -2.60 -6.43
CA PRO A 327 9.53 -1.17 -6.21
C PRO A 327 9.03 -0.42 -7.45
N ALA A 328 9.55 -0.75 -8.63
CA ALA A 328 9.18 -0.13 -9.90
C ALA A 328 7.80 -0.58 -10.44
N ALA A 329 7.27 -1.70 -9.94
CA ALA A 329 5.98 -2.17 -10.39
C ALA A 329 4.88 -1.27 -9.83
N ARG A 330 3.86 -1.07 -10.66
CA ARG A 330 2.69 -0.27 -10.35
C ARG A 330 1.44 -1.00 -10.81
N MET A 331 0.37 -0.84 -10.05
CA MET A 331 -0.95 -1.37 -10.39
C MET A 331 -2.00 -0.29 -10.16
N LYS A 332 -3.23 -0.65 -10.44
CA LYS A 332 -4.37 0.26 -10.52
C LYS A 332 -5.62 -0.48 -10.05
N THR A 333 -6.47 0.16 -9.26
CA THR A 333 -7.80 -0.37 -8.94
C THR A 333 -8.80 0.77 -8.72
N ASP A 334 -10.08 0.41 -8.71
CA ASP A 334 -11.19 1.36 -8.55
C ASP A 334 -11.13 2.00 -7.14
N PRO A 335 -11.13 3.34 -7.03
CA PRO A 335 -10.97 4.02 -5.74
C PRO A 335 -12.14 3.83 -4.76
N TYR A 336 -13.27 3.29 -5.20
CA TYR A 336 -14.45 2.99 -4.39
C TYR A 336 -14.50 1.54 -3.90
N THR A 337 -13.57 0.68 -4.31
CA THR A 337 -13.56 -0.74 -3.95
C THR A 337 -12.51 -1.02 -2.89
N GLY A 338 -12.90 -1.71 -1.81
CA GLY A 338 -11.99 -2.36 -0.90
C GLY A 338 -11.66 -3.77 -1.37
N GLU A 339 -10.43 -4.21 -1.09
CA GLU A 339 -9.99 -5.58 -1.34
C GLU A 339 -9.28 -6.11 -0.07
N ASN A 340 -9.40 -7.41 0.23
CA ASN A 340 -8.79 -8.02 1.42
C ASN A 340 -7.25 -8.09 1.38
N HIS A 341 -6.64 -7.57 0.31
CA HIS A 341 -5.20 -7.47 0.13
C HIS A 341 -4.71 -6.04 -0.15
N THR A 342 -5.56 -5.03 0.07
CA THR A 342 -5.24 -3.61 -0.21
C THR A 342 -5.47 -2.76 1.05
N GLY A 343 -4.41 -2.08 1.47
CA GLY A 343 -4.37 -1.12 2.57
C GLY A 343 -3.60 0.14 2.15
N PHE A 344 -2.90 0.76 3.09
CA PHE A 344 -2.13 1.98 2.82
C PHE A 344 -1.14 2.31 3.94
N ARG A 345 -0.16 3.15 3.65
CA ARG A 345 0.66 3.88 4.63
C ARG A 345 0.55 5.39 4.38
N ALA A 346 0.80 6.20 5.40
CA ALA A 346 0.66 7.65 5.29
C ALA A 346 2.01 8.37 5.33
N VAL A 347 2.01 9.60 4.80
CA VAL A 347 3.16 10.51 4.83
C VAL A 347 2.77 11.89 5.36
N MET A 348 3.76 12.69 5.72
CA MET A 348 3.59 14.04 6.22
C MET A 348 4.81 14.89 5.85
N THR A 349 4.63 16.16 5.48
CA THR A 349 5.78 17.03 5.25
C THR A 349 6.42 17.46 6.58
N GLN A 350 7.69 17.88 6.56
CA GLN A 350 8.31 18.45 7.77
C GLN A 350 7.57 19.71 8.26
N SER A 351 6.98 20.48 7.35
CA SER A 351 6.18 21.66 7.69
C SER A 351 4.90 21.28 8.42
N ASP A 352 4.18 20.26 7.94
CA ASP A 352 2.96 19.76 8.60
C ASP A 352 3.27 19.25 10.01
N TRP A 353 4.39 18.53 10.19
CA TRP A 353 4.81 18.06 11.51
C TRP A 353 5.11 19.22 12.48
N LYS A 354 5.78 20.28 12.02
CA LYS A 354 6.03 21.47 12.85
C LYS A 354 4.72 22.12 13.32
N VAL A 355 3.74 22.24 12.43
CA VAL A 355 2.42 22.79 12.79
C VAL A 355 1.69 21.87 13.78
N LYS A 356 1.75 20.55 13.59
CA LYS A 356 1.08 19.57 14.45
C LYS A 356 1.71 19.51 15.84
N SER A 357 3.03 19.46 15.94
CA SER A 357 3.76 19.39 17.22
C SER A 357 3.55 20.62 18.10
N GLN A 358 3.35 21.80 17.51
CA GLN A 358 3.05 23.04 18.25
C GLN A 358 1.65 23.06 18.88
N LYS A 359 0.69 22.27 18.38
CA LYS A 359 -0.68 22.22 18.95
C LYS A 359 -0.81 21.28 20.15
N HIS A 360 0.22 20.47 20.41
CA HIS A 360 0.24 19.46 21.47
C HIS A 360 1.23 19.80 22.60
N ASN A 361 1.95 20.93 22.48
CA ASN A 361 2.67 21.60 23.57
C ASN A 361 1.81 22.74 24.10
#